data_AF-A0A0C9TXM5-F1
#
_entry.id   AF-A0A0C9TXM5-F1
#
_cell.length_a   1.000
_cell.length_b   1.000
_cell.length_c   1.000
_cell.angle_alpha   90.00
_cell.angle_beta   90.00
_cell.angle_gamma   90.00
#
_symmetry.space_group_name_H-M   'P 1'
#
loop_
_entity.id
_entity.type
_entity.pdbx_description
1 polymer ?
#
loop_
_entity_poly.entity_id
_entity_poly.type
_entity_poly.pdbx_seq_one_letter_code
_entity_poly.pdbx_strand_id
1 'polypeptide(L)' 'NVPYVFVPSKIALGRACGVSRPVIAASVTTNEATELASQIETVKDEIAKLMY' A
#
# COMPACT_ATOMS: atom_id res chain seq x y z
N ASN A 1 0.83 -13.21 -8.76
CA ASN A 1 0.21 -11.95 -9.20
C ASN A 1 0.26 -10.97 -8.03
N VAL A 2 0.86 -9.78 -8.18
CA VAL A 2 0.99 -8.81 -7.08
C VAL A 2 0.08 -7.62 -7.40
N PRO A 3 -0.92 -7.30 -6.56
CA PRO A 3 -1.81 -6.17 -6.81
C PRO A 3 -1.03 -4.86 -6.70
N TYR A 4 -1.30 -3.90 -7.60
CA TYR A 4 -0.71 -2.57 -7.57
C TYR A 4 -1.76 -1.50 -7.87
N VAL A 5 -1.59 -0.30 -7.31
CA VAL A 5 -2.49 0.82 -7.55
C VAL A 5 -1.70 2.12 -7.61
N PHE A 6 -2.16 3.06 -8.42
CA PHE A 6 -1.61 4.42 -8.48
C PHE A 6 -2.38 5.34 -7.54
N VAL A 7 -1.65 6.16 -6.79
CA VAL A 7 -2.23 7.18 -5.92
C VAL A 7 -2.01 8.58 -6.50
N PRO A 8 -2.92 9.54 -6.25
CA PRO A 8 -2.89 10.86 -6.88
C PRO A 8 -1.75 11.78 -6.37
N SER A 9 -1.12 11.49 -5.22
CA SER A 9 -0.12 12.37 -4.62
C SER A 9 1.10 11.63 -4.07
N LYS A 10 2.26 11.93 -4.66
CA LYS A 10 3.58 11.51 -4.17
C LYS A 10 3.97 12.11 -2.81
N ILE A 11 3.39 13.25 -2.43
CA ILE A 11 3.68 13.90 -1.15
C ILE A 11 2.91 13.21 -0.02
N ALA A 12 1.63 12.89 -0.26
CA ALA A 12 0.81 12.16 0.72
C ALA A 12 1.38 10.77 0.99
N LEU A 13 1.84 10.07 -0.07
CA LEU A 13 2.51 8.78 0.08
C LEU A 13 3.79 8.91 0.90
N GLY A 14 4.63 9.91 0.65
CA GLY A 14 5.83 10.16 1.47
C GLY A 14 5.50 10.37 2.95
N ARG A 15 4.47 11.17 3.26
CA ARG A 15 4.02 11.37 4.65
C ARG A 15 3.51 10.07 5.29
N ALA A 16 2.77 9.25 4.56
CA ALA A 16 2.30 7.94 5.03
C ALA A 16 3.45 6.97 5.30
N CYS A 17 4.53 7.04 4.51
CA CYS A 17 5.77 6.28 4.72
C CYS A 17 6.68 6.89 5.80
N GLY A 18 6.28 7.96 6.48
CA GLY A 18 7.08 8.60 7.54
C GLY A 18 8.28 9.41 7.03
N VAL A 19 8.29 9.82 5.76
CA VAL A 19 9.38 10.60 5.17
C VAL A 19 8.92 11.98 4.72
N SER A 20 9.81 12.98 4.90
CA SER A 20 9.54 14.37 4.50
C SER A 20 9.69 14.62 3.00
N ARG A 21 10.25 13.66 2.25
CA ARG A 21 10.51 13.77 0.81
C ARG A 21 9.38 13.11 0.02
N PRO A 22 9.06 13.58 -1.20
CA PRO A 22 8.11 12.91 -2.07
C PRO A 22 8.55 11.48 -2.39
N VAL A 23 7.62 10.52 -2.30
CA VAL A 23 7.88 9.10 -2.59
C VAL A 23 7.03 8.67 -3.79
N ILE A 24 7.65 7.94 -4.70
CA ILE A 24 7.03 7.49 -5.96
C ILE A 24 6.51 6.06 -5.93
N ALA A 25 7.04 5.22 -5.03
CA ALA A 25 6.65 3.83 -4.88
C ALA A 25 6.94 3.36 -3.45
N ALA A 26 6.07 2.50 -2.92
CA ALA A 26 6.26 1.81 -1.66
C ALA A 26 5.78 0.37 -1.82
N SER A 27 6.38 -0.56 -1.06
CA SER A 27 5.96 -1.95 -1.01
C SER A 27 5.61 -2.32 0.43
N VAL A 28 4.47 -2.99 0.60
CA VAL A 28 4.06 -3.54 1.88
C VAL A 28 4.53 -4.99 1.92
N THR A 29 5.48 -5.30 2.81
CA THR A 29 5.97 -6.67 3.01
C THR A 29 4.99 -7.45 3.90
N THR A 30 4.88 -8.75 3.66
CA THR A 30 4.06 -9.64 4.49
C THR A 30 4.86 -10.11 5.70
N ASN A 31 4.37 -9.84 6.90
CA ASN A 31 4.91 -10.39 8.15
C ASN A 31 3.79 -11.11 8.91
N GLU A 32 3.96 -12.41 9.15
CA GLU A 32 2.93 -13.33 9.67
C GLU A 32 2.51 -13.03 11.13
N ALA A 33 3.27 -12.21 11.86
CA ALA A 33 3.02 -11.86 13.26
C ALA A 33 2.39 -10.47 13.47
N THR A 34 1.93 -9.80 12.41
CA THR A 34 1.40 -8.43 12.53
C THR A 34 -0.12 -8.39 12.75
N GLU A 35 -0.57 -7.68 13.78
CA GLU A 35 -2.00 -7.40 14.05
C GLU A 35 -2.70 -6.69 12.87
N LEU A 36 -1.90 -6.10 11.96
CA LEU A 36 -2.35 -5.38 10.76
C LEU A 36 -2.59 -6.30 9.55
N ALA A 37 -2.34 -7.61 9.67
CA ALA A 37 -2.45 -8.55 8.55
C ALA A 37 -3.85 -8.54 7.89
N SER A 38 -4.91 -8.48 8.71
CA SER A 38 -6.30 -8.42 8.24
C SER A 38 -6.61 -7.15 7.42
N GLN A 39 -6.03 -6.02 7.83
CA GLN A 39 -6.16 -4.75 7.11
C GLN A 39 -5.45 -4.79 5.76
N ILE A 40 -4.26 -5.40 5.71
CA ILE A 40 -3.50 -5.57 4.47
C ILE A 40 -4.26 -6.47 3.48
N GLU A 41 -4.87 -7.56 3.94
CA GLU A 41 -5.70 -8.43 3.10
C GLU A 41 -6.92 -7.70 2.55
N THR A 42 -7.62 -6.94 3.38
CA THR A 42 -8.79 -6.16 2.95
C THR A 42 -8.41 -5.18 1.82
N VAL A 43 -7.30 -4.46 1.97
CA VAL A 43 -6.80 -3.53 0.96
C VAL A 43 -6.36 -4.26 -0.32
N LYS A 44 -5.72 -5.44 -0.19
CA LYS A 44 -5.35 -6.26 -1.36
C LYS A 44 -6.57 -6.68 -2.16
N ASP A 45 -7.67 -7.07 -1.49
CA ASP A 45 -8.91 -7.47 -2.14
C ASP A 45 -9.59 -6.29 -2.85
N GLU A 46 -9.59 -5.09 -2.24
CA GLU A 46 -10.09 -3.88 -2.88
C GLU A 46 -9.27 -3.49 -4.11
N ILE A 47 -7.94 -3.59 -4.04
CA ILE A 47 -7.08 -3.32 -5.20
C ILE A 47 -7.32 -4.36 -6.30
N ALA A 48 -7.44 -5.63 -5.96
CA ALA A 48 -7.70 -6.68 -6.94
C ALA A 48 -9.02 -6.45 -7.71
N LYS A 49 -10.06 -5.93 -7.05
CA LYS A 49 -11.34 -5.55 -7.69
C LYS A 49 -11.23 -4.37 -8.66
N LEU A 50 -10.24 -3.49 -8.49
CA LEU A 50 -10.01 -2.35 -9.38
C LEU A 50 -9.21 -2.72 -10.64
N MET A 51 -8.56 -3.89 -10.63
CA MET A 51 -7.69 -4.37 -11.71
C MET A 51 -8.33 -5.44 -12.60
N TYR A 52 -9.48 -5.97 -12.20
CA TYR A 52 -10.33 -6.88 -12.97
C TYR A 52 -11.56 -6.12 -13.48
#